data_AF-E3BP69-F1
#
_entry.id   AF-E3BP69-F1
#
_cell.length_a   1.000
_cell.length_b   1.000
_cell.length_c   1.000
_cell.angle_alpha   90.00
_cell.angle_beta   90.00
_cell.angle_gamma   90.00
#
_symmetry.space_group_name_H-M   'P 1'
#
loop_
_entity.id
_entity.type
_entity.pdbx_description
1 polymer ?
#
loop_
_entity_poly.entity_id
_entity_poly.type
_entity_poly.pdbx_seq_one_letter_code
_entity_poly.pdbx_strand_id
1 'polypeptide(L)'
;MNGGITKVVDLEKHFGRTFGSLTSASRIQAQILKAGDGARGVIFGSRGSQTGHFFNVVNQKGTVRFLDGQTGKAASLDGFKGFSLMRTN
;
A
#
# COMPACT_ATOMS: atom_id res chain seq x y z
N MET A 1 -12.82 6.19 -21.63
CA MET A 1 -11.39 6.10 -21.22
C MET A 1 -11.37 5.83 -19.73
N ASN A 2 -10.80 4.68 -19.31
CA ASN A 2 -10.77 4.20 -17.92
C ASN A 2 -9.88 5.10 -17.04
N GLY A 3 -10.48 6.09 -16.36
CA GLY A 3 -9.81 7.05 -15.49
C GLY A 3 -9.48 6.48 -14.10
N GLY A 4 -8.79 5.36 -14.04
CA GLY A 4 -8.25 4.81 -12.79
C GLY A 4 -6.99 5.56 -12.37
N ILE A 5 -6.76 5.69 -11.07
CA ILE A 5 -5.52 6.27 -10.56
C ILE A 5 -4.35 5.36 -10.94
N THR A 6 -3.46 5.82 -11.80
CA THR A 6 -2.29 5.04 -12.29
C THR A 6 -0.96 5.55 -11.74
N LYS A 7 -0.96 6.68 -11.03
CA LYS A 7 0.25 7.35 -10.56
C LYS A 7 0.19 7.63 -9.06
N VAL A 8 1.36 7.55 -8.42
CA VAL A 8 1.55 7.87 -7.00
C VAL A 8 1.01 9.27 -6.68
N VAL A 9 1.37 10.27 -7.49
CA VAL A 9 0.97 11.67 -7.32
C VAL A 9 -0.54 11.86 -7.27
N ASP A 10 -1.29 11.08 -8.04
CA ASP A 10 -2.74 11.20 -8.10
C ASP A 10 -3.40 10.62 -6.83
N LEU A 11 -2.83 9.54 -6.27
CA LEU A 11 -3.26 9.03 -4.95
C LEU A 11 -2.89 10.01 -3.84
N GLU A 12 -1.69 10.58 -3.87
CA GLU A 12 -1.26 11.53 -2.84
C GLU A 12 -2.17 12.76 -2.80
N LYS A 13 -2.52 13.30 -3.98
CA LYS A 13 -3.50 14.38 -4.11
C LYS A 13 -4.88 13.99 -3.59
N HIS A 14 -5.35 12.78 -3.91
CA HIS A 14 -6.65 12.31 -3.47
C HIS A 14 -6.75 12.18 -1.94
N PHE A 15 -5.70 11.67 -1.30
CA PHE A 15 -5.68 11.44 0.15
C PHE A 15 -5.14 12.63 0.96
N GLY A 16 -4.56 13.64 0.32
CA GLY A 16 -3.90 14.77 0.99
C GLY A 16 -2.70 14.32 1.84
N ARG A 17 -2.07 13.20 1.47
CA ARG A 17 -0.99 12.53 2.21
C ARG A 17 0.08 12.04 1.23
N THR A 18 1.28 11.79 1.73
CA THR A 18 2.40 11.33 0.91
C THR A 18 2.79 9.89 1.22
N PHE A 19 3.35 9.22 0.22
CA PHE A 19 4.02 7.94 0.43
C PHE A 19 5.36 8.16 1.12
N GLY A 20 5.66 7.30 2.09
CA GLY A 20 6.98 7.26 2.72
C GLY A 20 8.06 6.72 1.79
N SER A 21 9.30 6.79 2.27
CA SER A 21 10.46 6.20 1.59
C SER A 21 10.27 4.71 1.33
N LEU A 22 10.96 4.22 0.30
CA LEU A 22 10.97 2.80 -0.06
C LEU A 22 11.44 1.95 1.13
N THR A 23 10.71 0.88 1.42
CA THR A 23 10.95 -0.04 2.52
C THR A 23 10.52 -1.47 2.14
N SER A 24 10.51 -2.40 3.10
CA SER A 24 10.06 -3.79 2.90
C SER A 24 8.61 -4.00 3.37
N ALA A 25 7.96 -5.03 2.81
CA ALA A 25 6.63 -5.43 3.27
C ALA A 25 6.60 -5.81 4.77
N SER A 26 7.66 -6.45 5.27
CA SER A 26 7.79 -6.80 6.69
C SER A 26 7.84 -5.57 7.61
N ARG A 27 8.52 -4.50 7.18
CA ARG A 27 8.55 -3.22 7.91
C ARG A 27 7.18 -2.56 7.91
N ILE A 28 6.48 -2.57 6.77
CA ILE A 28 5.10 -2.07 6.69
C ILE A 28 4.16 -2.88 7.60
N GLN A 29 4.27 -4.20 7.59
CA GLN A 29 3.51 -5.08 8.48
C GLN A 29 3.74 -4.70 9.94
N ALA A 30 5.00 -4.54 10.36
CA ALA A 30 5.32 -4.14 11.73
C ALA A 30 4.75 -2.75 12.07
N GLN A 31 4.81 -1.79 11.15
CA GLN A 31 4.23 -0.46 11.35
C GLN A 31 2.71 -0.50 11.52
N ILE A 32 2.01 -1.22 10.64
CA ILE A 32 0.54 -1.35 10.68
C ILE A 32 0.08 -2.14 11.90
N LEU A 33 0.83 -3.18 12.29
CA LEU A 33 0.57 -3.93 13.51
C LEU A 33 0.71 -3.04 14.75
N LYS A 34 1.82 -2.31 14.86
CA LYS A 34 2.09 -1.38 15.97
C LYS A 34 1.06 -0.24 16.06
N ALA A 35 0.51 0.18 14.93
CA ALA A 35 -0.52 1.23 14.88
C ALA A 35 -1.89 0.76 15.44
N GLY A 36 -2.06 -0.52 15.76
CA GLY A 36 -3.27 -1.04 16.42
C GLY A 36 -4.42 -1.38 15.47
N ASP A 37 -5.52 -1.85 16.04
CA ASP A 37 -6.69 -2.28 15.28
C ASP A 37 -7.29 -1.14 14.44
N GLY A 38 -7.77 -1.46 13.23
CA GLY A 38 -8.31 -0.47 12.29
C GLY A 38 -7.27 0.39 11.57
N ALA A 39 -5.99 0.25 11.90
CA ALA A 39 -4.89 0.88 11.19
C ALA A 39 -4.90 0.48 9.72
N ARG A 40 -4.93 1.45 8.79
CA ARG A 40 -4.94 1.17 7.35
C ARG A 40 -4.09 2.11 6.51
N GLY A 41 -3.77 1.68 5.30
CA GLY A 41 -3.02 2.45 4.34
C GLY A 41 -3.06 1.88 2.94
N VAL A 42 -2.49 2.64 2.01
CA VAL A 42 -2.20 2.20 0.65
C VAL A 42 -0.70 1.93 0.54
N ILE A 43 -0.35 0.84 -0.14
CA ILE A 43 1.03 0.47 -0.43
C ILE A 43 1.24 0.57 -1.93
N PHE A 44 2.36 1.16 -2.32
CA PHE A 44 2.86 1.12 -3.69
C PHE A 44 4.02 0.14 -3.78
N GLY A 45 3.85 -0.96 -4.53
CA GLY A 45 4.92 -1.87 -4.90
C GLY A 45 5.68 -1.35 -6.11
N SER A 46 6.94 -0.95 -5.91
CA SER A 46 7.80 -0.45 -6.97
C SER A 46 8.58 -1.59 -7.63
N ARG A 47 8.60 -1.62 -8.97
CA ARG A 47 9.48 -2.52 -9.76
C ARG A 47 10.78 -1.83 -10.22
N GLY A 48 11.01 -0.59 -9.78
CA GLY A 48 12.14 0.25 -10.19
C GLY A 48 11.91 1.07 -11.47
N SER A 49 10.78 0.87 -12.15
CA SER A 49 10.27 1.75 -13.23
C SER A 49 8.95 2.39 -12.78
N GLN A 50 8.43 3.37 -13.54
CA GLN A 50 7.18 4.08 -13.24
C GLN A 50 5.95 3.17 -13.05
N THR A 51 5.97 1.95 -13.63
CA THR A 51 4.88 0.99 -13.49
C THR A 51 5.08 0.14 -12.23
N GLY A 52 4.41 0.54 -11.15
CA GLY A 52 4.24 -0.27 -9.95
C GLY A 52 2.83 -0.83 -9.83
N HIS A 53 2.47 -1.27 -8.63
CA HIS A 53 1.10 -1.72 -8.32
C HIS A 53 0.66 -1.19 -6.96
N PHE A 54 -0.62 -0.88 -6.82
CA PHE A 54 -1.20 -0.38 -5.57
C PHE A 54 -1.96 -1.50 -4.85
N PHE A 55 -1.76 -1.57 -3.54
CA PHE A 55 -2.43 -2.50 -2.64
C PHE A 55 -2.97 -1.76 -1.43
N ASN A 56 -3.96 -2.34 -0.77
CA ASN A 56 -4.39 -1.88 0.55
C ASN A 56 -3.72 -2.72 1.63
N VAL A 57 -3.48 -2.11 2.78
CA VAL A 57 -3.07 -2.82 3.99
C VAL A 57 -3.96 -2.39 5.14
N VAL A 58 -4.37 -3.35 5.96
CA VAL A 58 -5.22 -3.13 7.13
C VAL A 58 -4.78 -4.02 8.29
N ASN A 59 -4.78 -3.47 9.50
CA ASN A 59 -4.79 -4.24 10.73
C ASN A 59 -6.24 -4.55 11.09
N GLN A 60 -6.60 -5.83 11.01
CA GLN A 60 -7.91 -6.33 11.37
C GLN A 60 -7.78 -7.20 12.62
N LYS A 61 -8.10 -6.61 13.78
CA LYS A 61 -8.05 -7.25 15.10
C LYS A 61 -6.69 -7.89 15.42
N GLY A 62 -5.61 -7.15 15.18
CA GLY A 62 -4.24 -7.62 15.40
C GLY A 62 -3.66 -8.46 14.26
N THR A 63 -4.43 -8.72 13.20
CA THR A 63 -3.93 -9.43 12.01
C THR A 63 -3.76 -8.45 10.86
N VAL A 64 -2.52 -8.29 10.38
CA VAL A 64 -2.25 -7.44 9.21
C VAL A 64 -2.57 -8.20 7.92
N ARG A 65 -3.36 -7.57 7.06
CA ARG A 65 -3.79 -8.13 5.77
C ARG A 65 -3.40 -7.20 4.64
N PHE A 66 -2.79 -7.76 3.60
CA PHE A 66 -2.51 -7.08 2.34
C PHE A 66 -3.56 -7.50 1.31
N LEU A 67 -4.24 -6.53 0.73
CA LEU A 67 -5.40 -6.73 -0.13
C LEU A 67 -5.16 -6.08 -1.48
N ASP A 68 -5.39 -6.84 -2.54
CA ASP A 68 -5.39 -6.32 -3.91
C ASP A 68 -6.82 -5.90 -4.27
N GLY A 69 -7.05 -4.59 -4.36
CA GLY A 69 -8.35 -4.02 -4.66
C GLY A 69 -8.82 -4.26 -6.10
N GLN A 70 -7.91 -4.56 -7.03
CA GLN A 70 -8.26 -4.86 -8.43
C GLN A 70 -8.80 -6.27 -8.58
N THR A 71 -8.28 -7.22 -7.79
CA THR A 71 -8.70 -8.64 -7.86
C THR A 71 -9.65 -9.07 -6.75
N GLY A 72 -9.78 -8.29 -5.68
CA GLY A 72 -10.58 -8.63 -4.49
C GLY A 72 -9.96 -9.73 -3.62
N LYS A 73 -8.67 -10.04 -3.81
CA LYS A 73 -7.96 -11.14 -3.16
C LYS A 73 -6.82 -10.62 -2.28
N ALA A 74 -6.13 -11.55 -1.61
CA ALA A 74 -4.86 -11.24 -0.96
C ALA A 74 -3.84 -10.74 -2.00
N ALA A 75 -3.08 -9.71 -1.64
CA ALA A 75 -2.05 -9.17 -2.51
C ALA A 75 -0.87 -10.17 -2.65
N SER A 76 -0.40 -10.38 -3.87
CA SER A 76 0.93 -10.96 -4.10
C SER A 76 1.96 -9.84 -3.97
N LEU A 77 2.96 -10.06 -3.12
CA LEU A 77 4.05 -9.12 -2.86
C LEU A 77 5.32 -9.49 -3.63
N ASP A 78 5.20 -10.41 -4.59
CA ASP A 78 6.33 -10.95 -5.35
C ASP A 78 6.68 -10.07 -6.55
N GLY A 79 7.97 -10.06 -6.92
CA GLY A 79 8.46 -9.34 -8.09
C GLY A 79 8.54 -7.82 -7.95
N PHE A 80 8.45 -7.29 -6.72
CA PHE A 80 8.71 -5.88 -6.40
C PHE A 80 10.10 -5.70 -5.78
N LYS A 81 10.74 -4.57 -6.07
CA LYS A 81 12.04 -4.18 -5.50
C LYS A 81 11.91 -3.52 -4.12
N GLY A 82 10.72 -3.03 -3.79
CA GLY A 82 10.41 -2.42 -2.52
C GLY A 82 9.01 -1.84 -2.51
N PHE A 83 8.62 -1.33 -1.34
CA PHE A 83 7.27 -0.85 -1.08
C PHE A 83 7.31 0.50 -0.39
N SER A 84 6.37 1.38 -0.72
CA SER A 84 6.13 2.61 0.04
C SER A 84 4.74 2.56 0.67
N LEU A 85 4.61 3.05 1.90
CA LEU A 85 3.34 3.11 2.62
C LEU A 85 2.84 4.56 2.68
N MET A 86 1.55 4.74 2.43
CA MET A 86 0.79 5.94 2.80
C MET A 86 -0.31 5.54 3.79
N ARG A 87 -0.24 6.07 5.01
CA ARG A 87 -1.29 5.90 6.03
C ARG A 87 -2.56 6.60 5.61
N THR A 88 -3.72 6.00 5.87
CA THR A 88 -5.02 6.64 5.57
C THR A 88 -5.84 6.97 6.83
N ASN A 89 -5.31 6.66 8.01
CA ASN A 89 -5.79 7.11 9.32
C ASN A 89 -4.66 7.15 10.36
#